data_AF-A0A919EQE3-F1
#
_entry.id   AF-A0A919EQE3-F1
#
_cell.length_a   1.000
_cell.length_b   1.000
_cell.length_c   1.000
_cell.angle_alpha   90.00
_cell.angle_beta   90.00
_cell.angle_gamma   90.00
#
_symmetry.space_group_name_H-M   'P 1'
#
loop_
_entity.id
_entity.type
_entity.pdbx_description
1 polymer ?
#
loop_
_entity_poly.entity_id
_entity_poly.type
_entity_poly.pdbx_seq_one_letter_code
_entity_poly.pdbx_strand_id
1 'polypeptide(L)' 'MTQPSPTVGSVWLSRYTTGLRVTVTETTGTRIRIADIDPTTGQPRPGGRWTTTSQLTRAYTPETP' A
#
# COMPACT_ATOMS: atom_id res chain seq x y z
N MET A 1 10.34 6.03 15.94
CA MET A 1 8.93 5.81 15.61
C MET A 1 8.85 4.52 14.81
N THR A 2 8.19 3.49 15.33
CA THR A 2 8.05 2.19 14.64
C THR A 2 7.01 2.36 13.53
N GLN A 3 7.40 2.16 12.27
CA GLN A 3 6.48 2.25 11.14
C GLN A 3 5.42 1.14 11.27
N PRO A 4 4.11 1.42 11.14
CA PRO A 4 3.08 0.40 11.30
C PRO A 4 3.24 -0.72 10.29
N SER A 5 2.99 -1.96 10.74
CA SER A 5 3.03 -3.13 9.87
C SER A 5 1.89 -3.06 8.84
N PRO A 6 2.16 -3.36 7.55
CA PRO A 6 1.12 -3.38 6.53
C PRO A 6 0.12 -4.50 6.77
N THR A 7 -1.15 -4.13 6.98
CA THR A 7 -2.29 -5.03 7.12
C THR A 7 -3.25 -4.86 5.95
N VAL A 8 -4.06 -5.88 5.65
CA VAL A 8 -5.09 -5.78 4.61
C VAL A 8 -6.01 -4.59 4.90
N GLY A 9 -6.27 -3.76 3.88
CA GLY A 9 -7.03 -2.52 3.97
C GLY A 9 -6.21 -1.28 4.35
N SER A 10 -4.97 -1.45 4.85
CA SER A 10 -4.11 -0.29 5.14
C SER A 10 -3.76 0.47 3.86
N VAL A 11 -3.81 1.81 3.94
CA VAL A 11 -3.53 2.70 2.82
C VAL A 11 -2.16 3.35 2.99
N TRP A 12 -1.43 3.44 1.89
CA TRP A 12 -0.05 3.88 1.84
C TRP A 12 0.14 4.88 0.71
N LEU A 13 0.73 6.02 1.04
CA LEU A 13 1.03 7.09 0.11
C LEU A 13 2.43 6.92 -0.47
N SER A 14 2.56 7.03 -1.79
CA SER A 14 3.85 6.97 -2.48
C SER A 14 4.76 8.13 -2.07
N ARG A 15 6.03 7.84 -1.82
CA ARG A 15 7.06 8.85 -1.54
C ARG A 15 7.62 9.50 -2.81
N TYR A 16 7.41 8.88 -3.97
CA TYR A 16 8.03 9.27 -5.24
C TYR A 16 7.03 9.82 -6.25
N THR A 17 5.73 9.66 -6.00
CA THR A 17 4.68 10.06 -6.95
C THR A 17 3.54 10.71 -6.20
N THR A 18 3.42 12.02 -6.34
CA THR A 18 2.39 12.82 -5.66
C THR A 18 1.00 12.29 -5.98
N GLY A 19 0.18 12.09 -4.94
CA GLY A 19 -1.21 11.62 -5.06
C GLY A 19 -1.37 10.13 -5.35
N LEU A 20 -0.29 9.37 -5.59
CA LEU A 20 -0.39 7.93 -5.77
C LEU A 20 -0.56 7.25 -4.40
N ARG A 21 -1.73 6.65 -4.19
CA ARG A 21 -2.07 5.86 -3.00
C ARG A 21 -2.21 4.40 -3.39
N VAL A 22 -1.80 3.50 -2.51
CA VAL A 22 -1.98 2.06 -2.66
C VAL A 22 -2.64 1.49 -1.41
N THR A 23 -3.43 0.44 -1.57
CA THR A 23 -3.92 -0.36 -0.44
C THR A 23 -3.31 -1.75 -0.47
N VAL A 24 -3.15 -2.35 0.71
CA VAL A 24 -2.79 -3.76 0.84
C VAL A 24 -4.07 -4.59 0.70
N THR A 25 -4.11 -5.49 -0.27
CA THR A 25 -5.28 -6.35 -0.52
C THR A 25 -5.09 -7.76 0.03
N GLU A 26 -3.85 -8.19 0.24
CA GLU A 26 -3.52 -9.55 0.66
C GLU A 26 -2.18 -9.58 1.38
N THR A 27 -2.03 -10.46 2.37
CA THR A 27 -0.77 -10.68 3.10
C THR A 27 -0.48 -12.18 3.20
N THR A 28 0.77 -12.56 2.94
CA THR A 28 1.24 -13.96 3.03
C THR A 28 2.68 -13.97 3.52
N GLY A 29 2.85 -14.15 4.84
CA GLY A 29 4.16 -14.03 5.48
C GLY A 29 4.76 -12.63 5.30
N THR A 30 5.93 -12.54 4.64
CA THR A 30 6.62 -11.27 4.35
C THR A 30 6.23 -10.65 3.00
N ARG A 31 5.41 -11.35 2.21
CA ARG A 31 4.89 -10.86 0.94
C ARG A 31 3.50 -10.27 1.14
N ILE A 32 3.23 -9.20 0.42
CA ILE A 32 1.96 -8.51 0.44
C ILE A 32 1.56 -8.15 -0.99
N ARG A 33 0.27 -8.15 -1.26
CA ARG A 33 -0.29 -7.69 -2.52
C ARG A 33 -0.80 -6.27 -2.34
N ILE A 34 -0.39 -5.37 -3.21
CA ILE A 34 -0.84 -3.98 -3.20
C ILE A 34 -1.57 -3.63 -4.50
N ALA A 35 -2.61 -2.82 -4.38
CA ALA A 35 -3.36 -2.28 -5.49
C ALA A 35 -3.38 -0.76 -5.42
N ASP A 36 -3.22 -0.10 -6.57
CA ASP A 36 -3.33 1.34 -6.66
C ASP A 36 -4.78 1.74 -6.38
N ILE A 37 -4.98 2.80 -5.59
CA ILE A 37 -6.30 3.34 -5.34
C ILE A 37 -6.64 4.31 -6.46
N ASP A 38 -7.80 4.12 -7.06
CA ASP A 38 -8.31 5.04 -8.06
C ASP A 38 -8.67 6.38 -7.39
N PRO A 39 -8.10 7.51 -7.84
CA PRO A 39 -8.32 8.80 -7.19
C PRO A 39 -9.73 9.35 -7.39
N THR A 40 -10.48 8.84 -8.38
CA THR A 40 -11.84 9.28 -8.68
C THR A 40 -12.86 8.51 -7.84
N THR A 41 -12.67 7.20 -7.67
CA THR A 41 -13.63 6.34 -6.95
C THR A 41 -13.22 6.02 -5.52
N GLY A 42 -11.94 6.23 -5.17
CA GLY A 42 -11.37 5.81 -3.89
C GLY A 42 -11.24 4.28 -3.73
N GLN A 43 -11.51 3.51 -4.80
CA GLN A 43 -11.50 2.05 -4.76
C GLN A 43 -10.17 1.48 -5.28
N PRO A 44 -9.76 0.28 -4.80
CA PRO A 44 -8.58 -0.40 -5.32
C PRO A 44 -8.79 -0.82 -6.77
N ARG A 45 -7.84 -0.50 -7.64
CA ARG A 45 -7.85 -0.95 -9.04
C ARG A 45 -7.61 -2.46 -9.12
N PRO A 46 -8.30 -3.17 -10.03
CA PRO A 46 -8.03 -4.59 -10.26
C PRO A 46 -6.61 -4.78 -10.80
N GLY A 47 -6.00 -5.93 -10.49
CA GLY A 47 -4.66 -6.28 -11.00
C GLY A 47 -3.49 -5.94 -10.08
N GLY A 48 -3.72 -5.80 -8.77
CA GLY A 48 -2.67 -5.54 -7.78
C GLY A 48 -1.44 -6.45 -7.89
N ARG A 49 -0.27 -5.93 -7.51
CA ARG A 49 1.04 -6.57 -7.64
C ARG A 49 1.56 -7.07 -6.30
N TRP A 50 2.32 -8.17 -6.33
CA TRP A 50 3.05 -8.67 -5.17
C TRP A 50 4.31 -7.85 -4.90
N THR A 51 4.60 -7.60 -3.64
CA THR A 51 5.78 -6.90 -3.14
C THR A 51 6.15 -7.46 -1.76
N THR A 52 7.23 -6.98 -1.15
CA THR A 52 7.56 -7.28 0.24
C THR A 52 7.18 -6.14 1.18
N THR A 53 7.01 -6.46 2.47
CA THR A 53 6.83 -5.46 3.53
C THR A 53 7.94 -4.41 3.50
N SER A 54 9.20 -4.81 3.32
CA SER A 54 10.35 -3.90 3.27
C SER A 54 10.34 -2.97 2.04
N GLN A 55 9.89 -3.46 0.89
CA GLN A 55 9.76 -2.63 -0.32
C GLN A 55 8.63 -1.62 -0.16
N LEU A 56 7.50 -2.02 0.43
CA LEU A 56 6.41 -1.11 0.71
C LEU A 56 6.83 0.00 1.69
N THR A 57 7.42 -0.36 2.84
CA THR A 57 7.81 0.64 3.85
C THR A 57 8.91 1.59 3.37
N ARG A 58 9.74 1.15 2.42
CA ARG A 58 10.75 1.99 1.76
C ARG A 58 10.12 2.98 0.79
N ALA A 59 9.20 2.54 -0.06
CA ALA A 59 8.64 3.34 -1.15
C ALA A 59 7.40 4.14 -0.76
N TYR A 60 6.74 3.78 0.34
CA TYR A 60 5.49 4.36 0.76
C TYR A 60 5.49 4.72 2.25
N THR A 61 4.64 5.68 2.61
CA THR A 61 4.38 6.10 3.98
C THR A 61 2.94 5.70 4.33
N PRO A 62 2.71 5.07 5.49
CA PRO A 62 1.35 4.69 5.88
C PRO A 62 0.53 5.95 6.11
N GLU A 63 -0.65 6.02 5.51
CA GLU A 63 -1.63 7.00 5.93
C GLU A 63 -2.23 6.52 7.25
N THR A 64 -1.97 7.26 8.31
CA THR A 64 -2.71 7.08 9.57
C THR A 64 -4.20 7.29 9.29
N PRO A 65 -5.08 6.45 9.86
CA PRO A 65 -6.52 6.72 9.85
C PRO A 65 -6.85 8.04 10.55
#